data_AF-A0A1I8CMU3-F1
#
_entry.id   AF-A0A1I8CMU3-F1
#
_cell.length_a   1.000
_cell.length_b   1.000
_cell.length_c   1.000
_cell.angle_alpha   90.00
_cell.angle_beta   90.00
_cell.angle_gamma   90.00
#
_symmetry.space_group_name_H-M   'P 1'
#
loop_
_entity.id
_entity.type
_entity.pdbx_description
1 polymer ?
#
loop_
_entity_poly.entity_id
_entity_poly.type
_entity_poly.pdbx_seq_one_letter_code
_entity_poly.pdbx_strand_id
1 'polypeptide(L)'
;MRYVLLLVFSFFTFQGNARSPPCCRDMIGSVACTRQYRNNRVSFSDKCNQNIEFRLLQCCSTCNKSPDTFEYDSIVPQLLAEDCQDRYGEAFCDRNSKQLYDNQRLDWCDEKRINISFRICRKFCNYCGQNSTINYTLEAAVNACSSHKYSSNKRGVMLGMINVLPVFSTV
;
A
#
# COMPACT_ATOMS: atom_id res chain seq x y z
N MET A 1 -11.16 17.43 52.53
CA MET A 1 -11.77 16.74 51.37
C MET A 1 -10.84 16.92 50.17
N ARG A 2 -10.21 15.85 49.70
CA ARG A 2 -9.23 15.87 48.60
C ARG A 2 -9.96 15.59 47.28
N TYR A 3 -9.96 16.57 46.38
CA TYR A 3 -10.47 16.42 45.02
C TYR A 3 -9.53 15.51 44.21
N VAL A 4 -10.08 14.42 43.68
CA VAL A 4 -9.40 13.52 42.74
C VAL A 4 -9.52 14.14 41.35
N LEU A 5 -8.40 14.63 40.83
CA LEU A 5 -8.28 15.23 39.50
C LEU A 5 -8.09 14.11 38.48
N LEU A 6 -9.19 13.64 37.88
CA LEU A 6 -9.16 12.66 36.79
C LEU A 6 -8.65 13.37 35.52
N LEU A 7 -7.36 13.16 35.20
CA LEU A 7 -6.79 13.54 33.91
C LEU A 7 -7.37 12.63 32.82
N VAL A 8 -8.35 13.14 32.08
CA VAL A 8 -8.79 12.57 30.80
C VAL A 8 -7.66 12.79 29.80
N PHE A 9 -6.73 11.83 29.70
CA PHE A 9 -5.79 11.79 28.60
C PHE A 9 -6.58 11.49 27.33
N SER A 10 -6.91 12.55 26.59
CA SER A 10 -7.33 12.44 25.20
C SER A 10 -6.14 11.85 24.43
N PHE A 11 -6.12 10.53 24.27
CA PHE A 11 -5.27 9.88 23.29
C PHE A 11 -5.77 10.31 21.92
N PHE A 12 -5.29 11.46 21.44
CA PHE A 12 -5.38 11.79 20.02
C PHE A 12 -4.51 10.77 19.28
N THR A 13 -5.14 9.68 18.83
CA THR A 13 -4.52 8.78 17.87
C THR A 13 -4.39 9.55 16.57
N PHE A 14 -3.16 9.74 16.11
CA PHE A 14 -2.91 10.39 14.84
C PHE A 14 -3.12 9.33 13.77
N GLN A 15 -4.30 9.29 13.15
CA GLN A 15 -4.54 8.39 12.02
C GLN A 15 -3.86 8.94 10.77
N GLY A 16 -3.17 8.07 10.04
CA GLY A 16 -2.61 8.43 8.74
C GLY A 16 -3.71 8.40 7.67
N ASN A 17 -3.58 9.24 6.64
CA ASN A 17 -4.56 9.32 5.55
C ASN A 17 -3.89 8.99 4.23
N ALA A 18 -4.09 7.75 3.76
CA ALA A 18 -3.78 7.41 2.38
C ALA A 18 -4.71 8.17 1.43
N ARG A 19 -4.14 8.64 0.31
CA ARG A 19 -4.84 9.53 -0.64
C ARG A 19 -5.23 8.84 -1.94
N SER A 20 -4.67 7.67 -2.22
CA SER A 20 -4.86 6.95 -3.47
C SER A 20 -4.95 5.45 -3.23
N PRO A 21 -5.66 4.71 -4.09
CA PRO A 21 -5.64 3.26 -4.06
C PRO A 21 -4.26 2.73 -4.49
N PRO A 22 -3.93 1.45 -4.18
CA PRO A 22 -2.76 0.81 -4.76
C PRO A 22 -2.81 0.83 -6.29
N CYS A 23 -1.67 1.09 -6.93
CA CYS A 23 -1.56 0.99 -8.39
C CYS A 23 -1.94 -0.40 -8.87
N CYS A 24 -2.85 -0.47 -9.86
CA CYS A 24 -3.23 -1.73 -10.47
C CYS A 24 -2.14 -2.24 -11.42
N ARG A 25 -1.14 -2.91 -10.84
CA ARG A 25 -0.05 -3.58 -11.55
C ARG A 25 0.28 -4.89 -10.87
N ASP A 26 0.78 -5.85 -11.65
CA ASP A 26 1.29 -7.12 -11.13
C ASP A 26 2.63 -6.90 -10.42
N MET A 27 2.60 -6.73 -9.09
CA MET A 27 3.79 -6.47 -8.27
C MET A 27 4.75 -7.66 -8.22
N ILE A 28 4.24 -8.90 -8.28
CA ILE A 28 5.09 -10.10 -8.38
C ILE A 28 5.55 -10.38 -9.82
N GLY A 29 5.13 -9.53 -10.78
CA GLY A 29 5.47 -9.62 -12.20
C GLY A 29 4.37 -10.24 -13.05
N SER A 30 4.13 -9.67 -14.23
CA SER A 30 3.08 -10.11 -15.16
C SER A 30 3.28 -11.54 -15.65
N VAL A 31 4.53 -11.95 -15.88
CA VAL A 31 4.88 -13.33 -16.25
C VAL A 31 4.50 -14.31 -15.14
N ALA A 32 4.75 -13.96 -13.87
CA ALA A 32 4.42 -14.81 -12.73
C ALA A 32 2.90 -14.97 -12.58
N CYS A 33 2.15 -13.87 -12.62
CA CYS A 33 0.70 -13.90 -12.55
C CYS A 33 0.08 -14.66 -13.73
N THR A 34 0.56 -14.44 -14.96
CA THR A 34 0.12 -15.18 -16.14
C THR A 34 0.42 -16.67 -16.03
N ARG A 35 1.59 -17.04 -15.52
CA ARG A 35 1.95 -18.44 -15.28
C ARG A 35 1.03 -19.08 -14.24
N GLN A 36 0.73 -18.39 -13.14
CA GLN A 36 -0.21 -18.90 -12.13
C GLN A 36 -1.60 -19.11 -12.73
N TYR A 37 -2.12 -18.14 -13.50
CA TYR A 37 -3.39 -18.26 -14.19
C TYR A 37 -3.43 -19.46 -15.14
N ARG A 38 -2.39 -19.65 -15.97
CA ARG A 38 -2.32 -20.78 -16.91
C ARG A 38 -2.20 -22.12 -16.21
N ASN A 39 -1.52 -22.17 -15.06
CA ASN A 39 -1.30 -23.41 -14.32
C ASN A 39 -2.59 -23.91 -13.66
N ASN A 40 -3.35 -23.02 -13.03
CA ASN A 40 -4.65 -23.36 -12.45
C ASN A 40 -5.56 -22.13 -12.45
N ARG A 41 -6.47 -22.08 -13.43
CA ARG A 41 -7.37 -20.94 -13.62
C ARG A 41 -8.32 -20.75 -12.44
N VAL A 42 -8.92 -21.83 -11.96
CA VAL A 42 -9.89 -21.80 -10.85
C VAL A 42 -9.23 -21.23 -9.61
N SER A 43 -8.10 -21.80 -9.18
CA SER A 43 -7.38 -21.33 -8.00
C SER A 43 -6.87 -19.88 -8.14
N PHE A 44 -6.48 -19.46 -9.34
CA PHE A 44 -6.08 -18.08 -9.59
C PHE A 44 -7.28 -17.11 -9.45
N SER A 45 -8.41 -17.44 -10.06
CA SER A 45 -9.61 -16.61 -10.02
C SER A 45 -10.22 -16.56 -8.62
N ASP A 46 -10.20 -17.67 -7.87
CA ASP A 46 -10.60 -17.69 -6.46
C ASP A 46 -9.78 -16.69 -5.65
N LYS A 47 -8.45 -16.65 -5.84
CA LYS A 47 -7.59 -15.67 -5.17
C LYS A 47 -7.92 -14.24 -5.59
N CYS A 48 -8.19 -13.99 -6.87
CA CYS A 48 -8.63 -12.67 -7.35
C CYS A 48 -9.97 -12.23 -6.72
N ASN A 49 -10.85 -13.18 -6.40
CA ASN A 49 -12.20 -12.91 -5.94
C ASN A 49 -12.34 -12.94 -4.41
N GLN A 50 -11.37 -13.50 -3.67
CA GLN A 50 -11.47 -13.71 -2.22
C GLN A 50 -10.31 -13.08 -1.43
N ASN A 51 -9.23 -12.64 -2.08
CA ASN A 51 -8.05 -12.13 -1.38
C ASN A 51 -7.71 -10.71 -1.85
N ILE A 52 -7.97 -9.73 -0.98
CA ILE A 52 -7.76 -8.32 -1.29
C ILE A 52 -6.29 -7.99 -1.63
N GLU A 53 -5.32 -8.60 -0.92
CA GLU A 53 -3.91 -8.38 -1.21
C GLU A 53 -3.51 -8.96 -2.57
N PHE A 54 -4.06 -10.14 -2.92
CA PHE A 54 -3.80 -10.75 -4.21
C PHE A 54 -4.40 -9.91 -5.34
N ARG A 55 -5.68 -9.50 -5.18
CA ARG A 55 -6.44 -8.69 -6.13
C ARG A 55 -5.82 -7.32 -6.36
N LEU A 56 -5.41 -6.62 -5.31
CA LEU A 56 -4.91 -5.24 -5.43
C LEU A 56 -3.40 -5.15 -5.59
N LEU A 57 -2.63 -5.93 -4.83
CA LEU A 57 -1.18 -5.76 -4.77
C LEU A 57 -0.45 -6.75 -5.67
N GLN A 58 -0.83 -8.02 -5.68
CA GLN A 58 0.04 -9.03 -6.30
C GLN A 58 -0.17 -9.14 -7.81
N CYS A 59 -1.42 -9.30 -8.27
CA CYS A 59 -1.74 -9.65 -9.66
C CYS A 59 -2.90 -8.83 -10.25
N CYS A 60 -3.05 -7.56 -9.85
CA CYS A 60 -4.21 -6.74 -10.24
C CYS A 60 -4.47 -6.70 -11.75
N SER A 61 -3.45 -6.47 -12.56
CA SER A 61 -3.63 -6.30 -14.00
C SER A 61 -3.96 -7.63 -14.69
N THR A 62 -3.44 -8.76 -14.20
CA THR A 62 -3.80 -10.09 -14.70
C THR A 62 -5.20 -10.51 -14.25
N CYS A 63 -5.58 -10.23 -13.00
CA CYS A 63 -6.95 -10.47 -12.51
C CYS A 63 -7.97 -9.79 -13.42
N ASN A 64 -7.80 -8.50 -13.73
CA ASN A 64 -8.73 -7.75 -14.59
C ASN A 64 -8.79 -8.17 -16.07
N LYS A 65 -7.93 -9.11 -16.51
CA LYS A 65 -7.98 -9.70 -17.86
C LYS A 65 -8.58 -11.11 -17.85
N SER A 66 -8.77 -11.70 -16.68
CA SER A 66 -9.29 -13.05 -16.53
C SER A 66 -10.81 -13.04 -16.60
N PRO A 67 -11.43 -13.83 -17.51
CA PRO A 67 -12.88 -13.87 -17.68
C PRO A 67 -13.62 -14.46 -16.46
N ASP A 68 -12.92 -15.26 -15.66
CA ASP A 68 -13.50 -15.97 -14.51
C ASP A 68 -13.42 -15.13 -13.20
N THR A 69 -13.05 -13.85 -13.29
CA THR A 69 -12.92 -12.96 -12.13
C THR A 69 -13.99 -11.89 -12.15
N PHE A 70 -14.42 -11.48 -10.97
CA PHE A 70 -15.37 -10.38 -10.84
C PHE A 70 -14.76 -9.04 -11.28
N GLU A 71 -15.64 -8.15 -11.72
CA GLU A 71 -15.28 -6.78 -12.09
C GLU A 71 -14.63 -6.06 -10.90
N TYR A 72 -13.61 -5.26 -11.17
CA TYR A 72 -12.82 -4.60 -10.14
C TYR A 72 -13.68 -3.73 -9.22
N ASP A 73 -14.50 -2.87 -9.84
CA ASP A 73 -15.27 -1.83 -9.16
C ASP A 73 -16.37 -2.43 -8.27
N SER A 74 -16.75 -3.69 -8.50
CA SER A 74 -17.70 -4.41 -7.66
C SER A 74 -17.02 -5.22 -6.56
N ILE A 75 -15.95 -5.96 -6.87
CA ILE A 75 -15.36 -6.92 -5.92
C ILE A 75 -14.43 -6.25 -4.89
N VAL A 76 -13.70 -5.21 -5.29
CA VAL A 76 -12.70 -4.56 -4.41
C VAL A 76 -13.35 -3.91 -3.19
N PRO A 77 -14.44 -3.12 -3.30
CA PRO A 77 -15.12 -2.58 -2.14
C PRO A 77 -15.63 -3.65 -1.18
N GLN A 78 -16.12 -4.79 -1.70
CA GLN A 78 -16.60 -5.92 -0.90
C GLN A 78 -15.44 -6.54 -0.10
N LEU A 79 -14.36 -6.89 -0.78
CA LEU A 79 -13.17 -7.48 -0.15
C LEU A 79 -12.51 -6.53 0.86
N LEU A 80 -12.54 -5.22 0.63
CA LEU A 80 -12.07 -4.24 1.60
C LEU A 80 -12.96 -4.16 2.84
N ALA A 81 -14.27 -4.31 2.68
CA ALA A 81 -15.21 -4.29 3.80
C ALA A 81 -15.10 -5.56 4.65
N GLU A 82 -14.87 -6.71 4.01
CA GLU A 82 -14.70 -8.01 4.69
C GLU A 82 -13.40 -8.09 5.50
N ASP A 83 -12.31 -7.53 4.97
CA ASP A 83 -10.98 -7.55 5.60
C ASP A 83 -10.44 -6.13 5.81
N CYS A 84 -11.04 -5.37 6.74
CA CYS A 84 -10.58 -4.04 7.12
C CYS A 84 -9.90 -4.02 8.49
N GLN A 85 -8.63 -4.43 8.55
CA GLN A 85 -7.88 -4.49 9.81
C GLN A 85 -6.39 -4.20 9.64
N ASP A 86 -5.77 -3.78 10.74
CA ASP A 86 -4.31 -3.68 10.84
C ASP A 86 -3.74 -5.03 11.27
N ARG A 87 -2.73 -5.54 10.56
CA ARG A 87 -2.15 -6.87 10.79
C ARG A 87 -1.60 -7.05 12.20
N TYR A 88 -1.02 -5.99 12.76
CA TYR A 88 -0.44 -5.99 14.11
C TYR A 88 -1.20 -5.07 15.07
N GLY A 89 -2.41 -4.64 14.69
CA GLY A 89 -3.25 -3.74 15.46
C GLY A 89 -2.87 -2.26 15.36
N GLU A 90 -3.82 -1.39 15.73
CA GLU A 90 -3.71 0.07 15.61
C GLU A 90 -2.53 0.64 16.40
N ALA A 91 -2.27 0.13 17.61
CA ALA A 91 -1.18 0.58 18.47
C ALA A 91 0.21 0.34 17.86
N PHE A 92 0.36 -0.73 17.06
CA PHE A 92 1.58 -0.96 16.29
C PHE A 92 1.74 0.12 15.23
N CYS A 93 0.69 0.41 14.47
CA CYS A 93 0.71 1.39 13.39
C CYS A 93 0.92 2.81 13.90
N ASP A 94 0.26 3.21 14.99
CA ASP A 94 0.44 4.52 15.63
C ASP A 94 1.88 4.72 16.10
N ARG A 95 2.46 3.75 16.81
CA ARG A 95 3.84 3.81 17.31
C ARG A 95 4.85 3.95 16.17
N ASN A 96 4.69 3.13 15.14
CA ASN A 96 5.60 3.11 14.00
C ASN A 96 5.46 4.39 13.15
N SER A 97 4.24 4.90 12.95
CA SER A 97 4.02 6.17 12.22
C SER A 97 4.69 7.40 12.85
N LYS A 98 5.07 7.31 14.13
CA LYS A 98 5.73 8.35 14.90
C LYS A 98 7.25 8.18 14.95
N GLN A 99 7.80 7.06 14.49
CA GLN A 99 9.24 6.85 14.47
C GLN A 99 9.91 7.79 13.46
N LEU A 100 10.94 8.49 13.95
CA LEU A 100 11.86 9.23 13.11
C LEU A 100 12.91 8.27 12.57
N TYR A 101 13.13 8.30 11.26
CA TYR A 101 14.25 7.64 10.62
C TYR A 101 15.12 8.72 9.99
N ASP A 102 16.40 8.77 10.38
CA ASP A 102 17.36 9.77 9.91
C ASP A 102 16.84 11.23 10.06
N ASN A 103 16.32 11.56 11.25
CA ASN A 103 15.70 12.85 11.59
C ASN A 103 14.50 13.26 10.72
N GLN A 104 13.97 12.37 9.88
CA GLN A 104 12.77 12.59 9.09
C GLN A 104 11.61 11.76 9.63
N ARG A 105 10.43 12.37 9.72
CA ARG A 105 9.20 11.64 10.00
C ARG A 105 8.83 10.81 8.78
N LEU A 106 8.86 9.49 8.94
CA LEU A 106 8.36 8.59 7.92
C LEU A 106 6.84 8.64 7.92
N ASP A 107 6.27 9.25 6.89
CA ASP A 107 4.84 9.07 6.63
C ASP A 107 4.61 7.64 6.15
N TRP A 108 4.14 6.80 7.07
CA TRP A 108 3.90 5.38 6.82
C TRP A 108 2.77 5.17 5.82
N CYS A 109 1.83 6.11 5.73
CA CYS A 109 0.67 6.07 4.85
C CYS A 109 0.91 6.82 3.53
N ASP A 110 2.18 7.21 3.25
CA ASP A 110 2.60 7.79 1.97
C ASP A 110 2.39 6.78 0.82
N GLU A 111 1.99 7.30 -0.33
CA GLU A 111 1.84 6.59 -1.60
C GLU A 111 3.12 5.81 -1.95
N LYS A 112 4.30 6.33 -1.58
CA LYS A 112 5.59 5.64 -1.83
C LYS A 112 5.72 4.28 -1.13
N ARG A 113 4.93 4.04 -0.07
CA ARG A 113 5.00 2.85 0.78
C ARG A 113 3.68 2.08 0.80
N ILE A 114 2.80 2.34 -0.15
CA ILE A 114 1.45 1.76 -0.23
C ILE A 114 1.44 0.23 -0.11
N ASN A 115 2.41 -0.45 -0.70
CA ASN A 115 2.54 -1.91 -0.65
C ASN A 115 2.77 -2.45 0.77
N ILE A 116 3.45 -1.68 1.63
CA ILE A 116 3.73 -2.05 3.02
C ILE A 116 2.56 -1.59 3.90
N SER A 117 2.15 -0.33 3.75
CA SER A 117 1.10 0.24 4.60
C SER A 117 -0.26 -0.42 4.37
N PHE A 118 -0.62 -0.77 3.15
CA PHE A 118 -1.84 -1.53 2.86
C PHE A 118 -1.86 -2.93 3.48
N ARG A 119 -0.69 -3.59 3.62
CA ARG A 119 -0.59 -4.94 4.20
C ARG A 119 -0.57 -4.96 5.72
N ILE A 120 0.00 -3.91 6.32
CA ILE A 120 0.30 -3.89 7.76
C ILE A 120 -0.67 -2.97 8.51
N CYS A 121 -0.95 -1.79 7.97
CA CYS A 121 -1.67 -0.70 8.63
C CYS A 121 -2.87 -0.23 7.79
N ARG A 122 -3.64 -1.18 7.26
CA ARG A 122 -4.71 -0.92 6.30
C ARG A 122 -5.78 0.02 6.86
N LYS A 123 -6.25 -0.29 8.07
CA LYS A 123 -7.30 0.48 8.75
C LYS A 123 -6.72 1.78 9.29
N PHE A 124 -5.55 1.74 9.93
CA PHE A 124 -4.88 2.93 10.47
C PHE A 124 -4.60 4.00 9.40
N CYS A 125 -4.24 3.58 8.18
CA CYS A 125 -4.01 4.48 7.05
C CYS A 125 -5.28 4.86 6.28
N ASN A 126 -6.47 4.49 6.78
CA ASN A 126 -7.76 4.75 6.15
C ASN A 126 -7.86 4.23 4.69
N TYR A 127 -7.24 3.08 4.40
CA TYR A 127 -7.46 2.39 3.12
C TYR A 127 -8.86 1.77 3.01
N CYS A 128 -9.53 1.58 4.14
CA CYS A 128 -10.86 0.99 4.25
C CYS A 128 -11.60 1.59 5.46
N GLY A 129 -12.88 1.26 5.61
CA GLY A 129 -13.73 1.75 6.70
C GLY A 129 -14.49 3.03 6.37
N GLN A 130 -15.34 3.48 7.30
CA GLN A 130 -16.26 4.61 7.10
C GLN A 130 -15.56 5.94 6.79
N ASN A 131 -14.32 6.11 7.26
CA ASN A 131 -13.53 7.31 7.06
C ASN A 131 -12.63 7.25 5.81
N SER A 132 -12.68 6.16 5.03
CA SER A 132 -11.91 6.04 3.80
C SER A 132 -12.45 7.03 2.76
N THR A 133 -11.56 7.87 2.24
CA THR A 133 -11.85 8.82 1.14
C THR A 133 -11.31 8.32 -0.21
N ILE A 134 -10.75 7.10 -0.23
CA ILE A 134 -10.09 6.56 -1.41
C ILE A 134 -11.13 6.06 -2.41
N ASN A 135 -11.02 6.55 -3.65
CA ASN A 135 -11.79 6.04 -4.76
C ASN A 135 -11.18 4.73 -5.28
N TYR A 136 -11.91 3.61 -5.15
CA TYR A 136 -11.49 2.27 -5.57
C TYR A 136 -12.07 1.85 -6.93
N THR A 137 -12.20 2.78 -7.89
CA THR A 137 -12.43 2.39 -9.30
C THR A 137 -11.16 1.86 -9.94
N LEU A 138 -11.31 1.01 -10.97
CA LEU A 138 -10.21 0.51 -11.78
C LEU A 138 -9.44 1.67 -12.41
N GLU A 139 -10.15 2.68 -12.89
CA GLU A 139 -9.56 3.89 -13.45
C GLU A 139 -8.66 4.60 -12.44
N ALA A 140 -9.13 4.83 -11.21
CA ALA A 140 -8.34 5.46 -10.16
C ALA A 140 -7.08 4.63 -9.83
N ALA A 141 -7.21 3.30 -9.78
CA ALA A 141 -6.09 2.39 -9.53
C ALA A 141 -5.07 2.36 -10.68
N VAL A 142 -5.51 2.45 -11.94
CA VAL A 142 -4.61 2.56 -13.10
C VAL A 142 -3.92 3.93 -13.11
N ASN A 143 -4.64 5.00 -12.79
CA ASN A 143 -4.08 6.36 -12.73
C ASN A 143 -3.03 6.50 -11.61
N ALA A 144 -3.23 5.82 -10.47
CA ALA A 144 -2.24 5.75 -9.40
C ALA A 144 -0.89 5.17 -9.88
N CYS A 145 -0.86 4.32 -10.92
CA CYS A 145 0.40 3.80 -11.46
C CYS A 145 1.30 4.89 -12.09
N SER A 146 0.71 5.98 -12.57
CA SER A 146 1.45 7.08 -13.19
C SER A 146 2.19 7.94 -12.16
N SER A 147 1.64 8.13 -10.96
CA SER A 147 2.31 8.85 -9.86
C SER A 147 3.53 8.07 -9.34
N HIS A 148 3.46 6.73 -9.33
CA HIS A 148 4.61 5.88 -8.96
C HIS A 148 5.78 5.95 -9.97
N LYS A 149 5.51 6.19 -11.27
CA LYS A 149 6.57 6.37 -12.28
C LYS A 149 7.41 7.64 -12.02
N TYR A 150 6.77 8.74 -11.60
CA TYR A 150 7.49 9.97 -11.25
C TYR A 150 8.40 9.83 -10.02
N SER A 151 7.99 9.01 -9.04
CA SER A 151 8.76 8.75 -7.81
C SER A 151 9.97 7.83 -8.02
N SER A 152 9.91 6.90 -8.99
CA SER A 152 11.05 6.05 -9.36
C SER A 152 12.08 6.79 -10.22
N ASN A 153 11.65 7.69 -11.10
CA ASN A 153 12.57 8.50 -11.92
C ASN A 153 13.41 9.48 -11.08
N LYS A 154 12.86 10.05 -10.00
CA LYS A 154 13.65 10.90 -9.07
C LYS A 154 14.74 10.11 -8.31
N ARG A 155 14.56 8.81 -8.06
CA ARG A 155 15.61 7.95 -7.48
C ARG A 155 16.71 7.60 -8.48
N GLY A 156 16.40 7.58 -9.77
CA GLY A 156 17.42 7.47 -10.84
C GLY A 156 18.31 8.71 -10.95
N VAL A 157 17.79 9.89 -10.61
CA VAL A 157 18.57 11.15 -10.64
C VAL A 157 19.39 11.37 -9.35
N MET A 158 18.98 10.79 -8.21
CA MET A 158 19.71 10.89 -6.94
C MET A 158 20.81 9.84 -6.72
N LEU A 159 21.07 8.96 -7.70
CA LEU A 159 22.21 8.03 -7.70
C LEU A 159 23.36 8.50 -8.63
N GLY A 160 23.22 9.67 -9.27
CA GLY A 160 24.23 10.27 -10.14
C GLY A 160 25.17 11.28 -9.46
N MET A 161 25.16 11.37 -8.12
CA MET A 161 26.06 12.26 -7.36
C MET A 161 26.74 11.51 -6.21
N ILE A 162 27.35 10.38 -6.52
CA ILE A 162 28.48 9.89 -5.71
C ILE A 162 29.72 10.29 -6.50
N ASN A 163 30.42 11.30 -5.98
CA ASN A 163 31.72 11.75 -6.45
C ASN A 163 32.65 10.55 -6.66
N VAL A 164 33.03 10.30 -7.90
CA VAL A 164 34.25 9.57 -8.20
C VAL A 164 35.40 10.50 -7.81
N LEU A 165 35.88 10.37 -6.58
CA LEU A 165 37.17 10.93 -6.21
C LEU A 165 38.27 10.18 -6.99
N PRO A 166 39.21 10.90 -7.62
CA PRO A 166 40.29 10.28 -8.37
C PRO A 166 41.31 9.69 -7.39
N VAL A 167 41.51 8.37 -7.44
CA VAL A 167 42.70 7.77 -6.83
C VAL A 167 43.84 7.96 -7.82
N PHE A 168 44.76 8.82 -7.43
CA PHE A 168 46.05 9.06 -8.07
C PHE A 168 46.78 7.73 -8.31
N SER A 169 47.18 7.49 -9.56
CA SER A 169 48.27 6.56 -9.87
C SER A 169 49.58 7.29 -9.61
N THR A 170 50.32 6.85 -8.59
CA THR A 170 51.74 7.12 -8.47
C THR A 170 52.51 5.93 -9.04
N VAL A 171 53.53 6.29 -9.84
CA VAL A 171 54.58 5.47 -10.45
C VAL A 171 55.13 4.41 -9.51
#